data_AF-A0A920FJR9-F1
#
_entry.id   AF-A0A920FJR9-F1
#
_cell.length_a   1.000
_cell.length_b   1.000
_cell.length_c   1.000
_cell.angle_alpha   90.00
_cell.angle_beta   90.00
_cell.angle_gamma   90.00
#
_symmetry.space_group_name_H-M   'P 1'
#
loop_
_entity.id
_entity.type
_entity.pdbx_description
1 polymer ?
#
loop_
_entity_poly.entity_id
_entity_poly.type
_entity_poly.pdbx_seq_one_letter_code
_entity_poly.pdbx_strand_id
1 'polypeptide(L)'
;MEWFYFSNSNQEPDFLEDGFDVEVFTFNSLKSAWENAKLLSEREHVCPYIKSNFESAWKKVDGDYRYKLSVDTIDDFLLVKEIFKEFTNYYQILTFTML
;
A
#
# COMPACT_ATOMS: atom_id res chain seq x y z
N MET A 1 -0.81 24.58 -4.76
CA MET A 1 -1.74 23.45 -4.93
C MET A 1 -1.75 22.69 -3.62
N GLU A 2 -2.94 22.45 -3.07
CA GLU A 2 -3.13 21.72 -1.82
C GLU A 2 -3.85 20.43 -2.18
N TRP A 3 -3.17 19.29 -2.04
CA TRP A 3 -3.71 17.98 -2.40
C TRP A 3 -4.57 17.45 -1.27
N PHE A 4 -5.74 16.88 -1.60
CA PHE A 4 -6.65 16.29 -0.61
C PHE A 4 -6.41 14.79 -0.39
N TYR A 5 -5.63 14.21 -1.29
CA TYR A 5 -5.23 12.82 -1.32
C TYR A 5 -3.83 12.69 -1.96
N PHE A 6 -3.00 11.84 -1.40
CA PHE A 6 -1.73 11.42 -1.97
C PHE A 6 -1.55 9.92 -1.81
N SER A 7 -0.99 9.25 -2.81
CA SER A 7 -0.60 7.83 -2.68
C SER A 7 0.76 7.55 -3.32
N ASN A 8 1.43 6.53 -2.79
CA ASN A 8 2.62 5.95 -3.40
C ASN A 8 2.34 4.75 -4.33
N SER A 9 1.09 4.31 -4.46
CA SER A 9 0.68 3.12 -5.22
C SER A 9 -0.67 3.33 -5.95
N ASN A 10 -1.19 2.30 -6.62
CA ASN A 10 -2.56 2.27 -7.14
C ASN A 10 -2.92 3.42 -8.10
N GLN A 11 -2.00 3.76 -9.01
CA GLN A 11 -2.20 4.72 -10.09
C GLN A 11 -1.80 4.11 -11.45
N GLU A 12 -2.68 4.22 -12.45
CA GLU A 12 -2.38 3.77 -13.82
C GLU A 12 -1.15 4.45 -14.42
N PRO A 13 -0.29 3.74 -15.18
CA PRO A 13 -0.35 2.30 -15.51
C PRO A 13 0.40 1.39 -14.51
N ASP A 14 0.98 1.96 -13.45
CA ASP A 14 1.99 1.32 -12.59
C ASP A 14 1.36 0.62 -11.36
N PHE A 15 0.50 -0.37 -11.59
CA PHE A 15 -0.18 -1.13 -10.52
C PHE A 15 0.66 -2.25 -9.89
N LEU A 16 1.99 -2.19 -10.00
CA LEU A 16 2.84 -3.38 -9.81
C LEU A 16 3.34 -3.55 -8.37
N GLU A 17 3.15 -2.55 -7.52
CA GLU A 17 3.46 -2.58 -6.10
C GLU A 17 2.21 -2.92 -5.29
N ASP A 18 2.33 -3.87 -4.36
CA ASP A 18 1.28 -4.19 -3.39
C ASP A 18 1.92 -4.69 -2.09
N GLY A 19 1.32 -4.36 -0.95
CA GLY A 19 1.83 -4.67 0.39
C GLY A 19 2.66 -3.57 1.07
N PHE A 20 2.99 -2.47 0.36
CA PHE A 20 3.61 -1.26 0.93
C PHE A 20 2.86 0.03 0.57
N ASP A 21 1.57 -0.14 0.30
CA ASP A 21 0.68 0.91 -0.14
C ASP A 21 0.35 1.85 1.01
N VAL A 22 0.55 3.14 0.76
CA VAL A 22 0.27 4.22 1.69
C VAL A 22 -0.55 5.27 0.98
N GLU A 23 -1.69 5.57 1.58
CA GLU A 23 -2.59 6.64 1.15
C GLU A 23 -2.70 7.66 2.28
N VAL A 24 -2.57 8.93 1.94
CA VAL A 24 -2.66 10.07 2.86
C VAL A 24 -3.80 10.96 2.38
N PHE A 25 -4.69 11.34 3.28
CA PHE A 25 -5.86 12.16 2.96
C PHE A 25 -6.13 13.19 4.05
N THR A 26 -6.80 14.27 3.66
CA THR A 26 -7.31 15.25 4.63
C THR A 26 -8.53 14.69 5.37
N PHE A 27 -8.78 15.21 6.57
CA PHE A 27 -10.03 14.89 7.28
C PHE A 27 -11.27 15.30 6.48
N ASN A 28 -11.21 16.41 5.75
CA ASN A 28 -12.34 16.91 4.96
C ASN A 28 -12.72 15.95 3.82
N SER A 29 -11.73 15.38 3.13
CA SER A 29 -12.00 14.41 2.05
C SER A 29 -12.59 13.10 2.59
N LEU A 30 -12.11 12.60 3.74
CA LEU A 30 -12.73 11.47 4.43
C LEU A 30 -14.18 11.74 4.85
N LYS A 31 -14.43 12.91 5.46
CA LYS A 31 -15.78 13.30 5.88
C LYS A 31 -16.73 13.33 4.70
N SER A 32 -16.30 13.91 3.58
CA SER A 32 -17.10 13.95 2.35
C SER A 32 -17.39 12.54 1.83
N ALA A 33 -16.42 11.63 1.86
CA ALA A 33 -16.61 10.24 1.44
C ALA A 33 -17.66 9.54 2.30
N TRP A 34 -17.59 9.71 3.63
CA TRP A 34 -18.55 9.13 4.56
C TRP A 34 -19.98 9.64 4.33
N GLU A 35 -20.15 10.95 4.09
CA GLU A 35 -21.47 11.57 3.91
C GLU A 35 -22.09 11.28 2.53
N ASN A 36 -21.26 11.20 1.49
CA ASN A 36 -21.74 11.31 0.11
C ASN A 36 -21.46 10.08 -0.77
N ALA A 37 -20.61 9.13 -0.36
CA ALA A 37 -20.37 7.91 -1.14
C ALA A 37 -21.65 7.08 -1.29
N LYS A 38 -21.97 6.72 -2.53
CA LYS A 38 -23.21 6.01 -2.89
C LYS A 38 -22.95 4.57 -3.31
N LEU A 39 -21.82 4.32 -3.95
CA LEU A 39 -21.46 2.97 -4.35
C LEU A 39 -20.99 2.17 -3.14
N LEU A 40 -21.35 0.89 -3.08
CA LEU A 40 -20.88 0.01 -2.01
C LEU A 40 -19.35 -0.09 -2.00
N SER A 41 -18.74 -0.18 -3.19
CA SER A 41 -17.28 -0.19 -3.36
C SER A 41 -16.61 1.09 -2.87
N GLU A 42 -17.25 2.25 -3.06
CA GLU A 42 -16.75 3.52 -2.50
C GLU A 42 -16.80 3.56 -0.97
N ARG A 43 -17.77 2.88 -0.35
CA ARG A 43 -17.88 2.81 1.12
C ARG A 43 -16.91 1.81 1.72
N GLU A 44 -16.66 0.71 1.02
CA GLU A 44 -15.71 -0.33 1.43
C GLU A 44 -14.27 0.14 1.28
N HIS A 45 -13.91 0.68 0.11
CA HIS A 45 -12.53 1.07 -0.21
C HIS A 45 -12.22 2.55 0.07
N VAL A 46 -13.22 3.41 0.26
CA VAL A 46 -13.13 4.85 0.59
C VAL A 46 -12.44 5.72 -0.49
N CYS A 47 -11.19 5.40 -0.81
CA CYS A 47 -10.32 6.14 -1.70
C CYS A 47 -10.85 6.32 -3.13
N PRO A 48 -11.63 5.39 -3.74
CA PRO A 48 -12.25 5.64 -5.05
C PRO A 48 -13.14 6.89 -5.09
N TYR A 49 -13.91 7.13 -4.02
CA TYR A 49 -14.72 8.35 -3.92
C TYR A 49 -13.83 9.59 -3.85
N ILE A 50 -12.78 9.55 -3.03
CA ILE A 50 -11.88 10.70 -2.84
C ILE A 50 -11.15 11.04 -4.14
N LYS A 51 -10.57 10.04 -4.82
CA LYS A 51 -9.88 10.20 -6.12
C LYS A 51 -10.78 10.81 -7.20
N SER A 52 -12.08 10.51 -7.17
CA SER A 52 -13.04 10.97 -8.17
C SER A 52 -13.58 12.39 -7.89
N ASN A 53 -13.46 12.90 -6.66
CA ASN A 53 -14.10 14.15 -6.24
C ASN A 53 -13.12 15.24 -5.78
N PHE A 54 -11.85 14.91 -5.56
CA PHE A 54 -10.84 15.85 -5.05
C PHE A 54 -9.53 15.79 -5.82
N GLU A 55 -8.78 16.90 -5.78
CA GLU A 55 -7.41 16.93 -6.29
C GLU A 55 -6.54 15.90 -5.56
N SER A 56 -6.02 14.98 -6.36
CA SER A 56 -5.28 13.80 -5.91
C SER A 56 -3.91 13.78 -6.59
N ALA A 57 -2.87 13.48 -5.81
CA ALA A 57 -1.53 13.28 -6.32
C ALA A 57 -1.07 11.85 -6.11
N TRP A 58 -0.10 11.45 -6.91
CA TRP A 58 0.57 10.17 -6.77
C TRP A 58 2.04 10.31 -7.08
N LYS A 59 2.86 9.53 -6.37
CA LYS A 59 4.28 9.38 -6.71
C LYS A 59 4.81 8.06 -6.18
N LYS A 60 5.23 7.18 -7.09
CA LYS A 60 6.04 6.01 -6.75
C LYS A 60 7.31 6.43 -6.01
N VAL A 61 7.56 5.78 -4.87
CA VAL A 61 8.70 6.09 -4.00
C VAL A 61 10.02 5.75 -4.70
N ASP A 62 10.09 4.55 -5.29
CA ASP A 62 11.29 4.03 -5.93
C ASP A 62 10.88 3.07 -7.07
N GLY A 63 11.57 3.18 -8.21
CA GLY A 63 11.34 2.35 -9.39
C GLY A 63 11.69 0.87 -9.21
N ASP A 64 12.47 0.53 -8.18
CA ASP A 64 12.83 -0.85 -7.84
C ASP A 64 11.77 -1.54 -6.98
N TYR A 65 10.78 -0.80 -6.46
CA TYR A 65 9.64 -1.36 -5.75
C TYR A 65 8.67 -1.97 -6.77
N ARG A 66 8.86 -3.27 -7.04
CA ARG A 66 8.11 -4.06 -8.03
C ARG A 66 7.60 -5.39 -7.50
N TYR A 67 7.69 -5.59 -6.19
CA TYR A 67 7.33 -6.84 -5.54
C TYR A 67 5.89 -6.77 -5.02
N LYS A 68 5.11 -7.83 -5.25
CA LYS A 68 3.85 -8.10 -4.54
C LYS A 68 4.20 -8.71 -3.19
N LEU A 69 3.92 -7.98 -2.12
CA LEU A 69 4.18 -8.39 -0.74
C LEU A 69 2.91 -8.32 0.15
N SER A 70 1.75 -8.11 -0.46
CA SER A 70 0.44 -8.42 0.09
C SER A 70 0.21 -9.94 0.14
N VAL A 71 -0.61 -10.39 1.09
CA VAL A 71 -0.89 -11.81 1.29
C VAL A 71 -2.38 -12.08 1.06
N ASP A 72 -2.73 -12.49 -0.15
CA ASP A 72 -4.11 -12.79 -0.54
C ASP A 72 -4.30 -14.28 -0.88
N THR A 73 -3.21 -14.93 -1.31
CA THR A 73 -3.19 -16.33 -1.76
C THR A 73 -2.26 -17.19 -0.91
N ILE A 74 -2.38 -18.51 -1.07
CA ILE A 74 -1.46 -19.45 -0.42
C ILE A 74 -0.02 -19.26 -0.91
N ASP A 75 0.18 -18.91 -2.18
CA ASP A 75 1.51 -18.70 -2.75
C ASP A 75 2.18 -17.46 -2.17
N ASP A 76 1.41 -16.37 -1.96
CA ASP A 76 1.90 -15.17 -1.27
C ASP A 76 2.35 -15.51 0.16
N PHE A 77 1.56 -16.32 0.88
CA PHE A 77 1.89 -16.76 2.23
C PHE A 77 3.17 -17.61 2.27
N LEU A 78 3.34 -18.52 1.30
CA LEU A 78 4.56 -19.33 1.18
C LEU A 78 5.78 -18.45 0.88
N LEU A 79 5.66 -17.47 -0.01
CA LEU A 79 6.71 -16.50 -0.31
C LEU A 79 7.13 -15.72 0.95
N VAL A 80 6.16 -15.16 1.68
CA VAL A 80 6.44 -14.44 2.94
C VAL A 80 7.15 -15.34 3.93
N LYS A 81 6.74 -16.62 4.07
CA LYS A 81 7.44 -17.57 4.94
C LYS A 81 8.90 -17.79 4.54
N GLU A 82 9.20 -17.93 3.25
CA GLU A 82 10.59 -18.06 2.79
C GLU A 82 11.40 -16.78 3.06
N ILE A 83 10.83 -15.60 2.78
CA ILE A 83 11.47 -14.31 3.07
C ILE A 83 11.85 -14.21 4.57
N PHE A 84 10.92 -14.56 5.48
CA PHE A 84 11.19 -14.50 6.92
C PHE A 84 12.19 -15.55 7.43
N LYS A 85 12.31 -16.71 6.75
CA LYS A 85 13.36 -17.69 7.07
C LYS A 85 14.76 -17.13 6.81
N GLU A 86 14.94 -16.42 5.70
CA GLU A 86 16.24 -15.79 5.37
C GLU A 86 16.67 -14.79 6.45
N PHE A 87 15.74 -13.97 6.94
CA PHE A 87 16.04 -13.05 8.04
C PHE A 87 16.37 -13.79 9.35
N THR A 88 15.71 -14.90 9.63
CA THR A 88 15.97 -15.71 10.84
C THR A 88 17.35 -16.36 10.80
N ASN A 89 17.74 -16.89 9.64
CA ASN A 89 19.09 -17.43 9.41
C ASN A 89 20.14 -16.33 9.58
N TYR A 90 19.85 -15.12 9.10
CA TYR A 90 20.74 -13.97 9.25
C TYR A 90 20.97 -13.57 10.71
N TYR A 91 19.92 -13.51 11.54
CA TYR A 91 20.07 -13.22 12.98
C TYR A 91 20.83 -14.32 13.73
N GLN A 92 20.67 -15.59 13.34
CA GLN A 92 21.50 -16.68 13.87
C GLN A 92 22.98 -16.51 13.46
N ILE A 93 23.25 -16.22 12.19
CA ILE A 93 24.63 -16.00 11.70
C ILE A 93 25.30 -14.82 12.43
N LEU A 94 24.59 -13.70 12.61
CA LEU A 94 25.10 -12.53 13.34
C LEU A 94 25.36 -12.83 14.82
N THR A 95 24.55 -13.66 15.48
CA THR A 95 24.82 -14.08 16.86
C THR A 95 26.03 -15.02 16.96
N PHE A 96 26.29 -15.85 15.95
CA PHE A 96 27.49 -16.70 15.90
C PHE A 96 28.77 -15.96 15.51
N THR A 97 28.70 -14.82 14.83
CA THR A 97 29.89 -14.03 14.41
C THR A 97 30.30 -12.95 15.40
N MET A 98 29.45 -12.63 16.39
CA MET A 98 29.76 -11.71 17.50
C MET A 98 30.19 -12.40 18.81
N LEU A 99 30.47 -13.70 18.78
CA LEU A 99 31.07 -14.49 19.87
C LEU A 99 32.49 -14.92 19.47
#